data_AF-A0A7C3Z750-F1
#
_entry.id   AF-A0A7C3Z750-F1
#
_cell.length_a   1.000
_cell.length_b   1.000
_cell.length_c   1.000
_cell.angle_alpha   90.00
_cell.angle_beta   90.00
_cell.angle_gamma   90.00
#
_symmetry.space_group_name_H-M   'P 1'
#
loop_
_entity.id
_entity.type
_entity.pdbx_description
1 polymer ?
#
loop_
_entity_poly.entity_id
_entity_poly.type
_entity_poly.pdbx_seq_one_letter_code
_entity_poly.pdbx_strand_id
1 'polypeptide(L)'
;AMKALEAADGKIDVFYSGGDIGTQRGMMLAPELWRKHIKPYSMKLIKTFKDLGYITFYHSCGSIVPVIQDFIEMGLDILDPIQPRAEGMDPAFLKSQFGDQLTFHGGIDVQQLLPFGSPREIADKVKELIGVLGKNGGYIVAPAHAIQPDTPPENILAMYDAAKEGAN
;
A
#
# COMPACT_ATOMS: atom_id res chain seq x y z
N ALA A 1 -16.80 14.20 -3.70
CA ALA A 1 -16.05 14.08 -2.44
C ALA A 1 -16.63 14.95 -1.33
N MET A 2 -16.60 16.29 -1.41
CA MET A 2 -17.07 17.16 -0.30
C MET A 2 -18.49 16.88 0.21
N LYS A 3 -19.46 16.72 -0.69
CA LYS A 3 -20.84 16.35 -0.31
C LYS A 3 -20.94 15.01 0.43
N ALA A 4 -20.06 14.06 0.09
CA ALA A 4 -20.03 12.75 0.75
C ALA A 4 -19.41 12.87 2.16
N LEU A 5 -18.38 13.72 2.33
CA LEU A 5 -17.82 14.02 3.64
C LEU A 5 -18.82 14.72 4.55
N GLU A 6 -19.55 15.70 4.01
CA GLU A 6 -20.64 16.39 4.73
C GLU A 6 -21.72 15.40 5.17
N ALA A 7 -22.18 14.53 4.26
CA ALA A 7 -23.16 13.50 4.59
C ALA A 7 -22.65 12.44 5.58
N ALA A 8 -21.33 12.19 5.62
CA ALA A 8 -20.72 11.24 6.53
C ALA A 8 -20.59 11.76 7.96
N ASP A 9 -20.72 13.08 8.18
CA ASP A 9 -20.77 13.72 9.50
C ASP A 9 -19.61 13.26 10.41
N GLY A 10 -18.37 13.38 9.90
CA GLY A 10 -17.15 13.03 10.63
C GLY A 10 -16.86 11.54 10.79
N LYS A 11 -17.61 10.64 10.12
CA LYS A 11 -17.41 9.18 10.21
C LYS A 11 -16.42 8.60 9.19
N ILE A 12 -15.68 9.45 8.49
CA ILE A 12 -14.64 9.04 7.52
C ILE A 12 -13.29 9.45 8.09
N ASP A 13 -12.42 8.48 8.34
CA ASP A 13 -11.07 8.72 8.85
C ASP A 13 -10.02 8.79 7.72
N VAL A 14 -10.22 7.97 6.68
CA VAL A 14 -9.24 7.77 5.59
C VAL A 14 -9.84 8.18 4.25
N PHE A 15 -9.11 9.03 3.51
CA PHE A 15 -9.41 9.32 2.12
C PHE A 15 -8.58 8.43 1.18
N TYR A 16 -9.25 7.46 0.58
CA TYR A 16 -8.66 6.58 -0.43
C TYR A 16 -8.64 7.24 -1.80
N SER A 17 -7.46 7.30 -2.40
CA SER A 17 -7.24 7.70 -3.78
C SER A 17 -6.37 6.66 -4.48
N GLY A 18 -6.28 6.72 -5.81
CA GLY A 18 -5.43 5.80 -6.54
C GLY A 18 -5.47 6.02 -8.04
N GLY A 19 -4.65 5.22 -8.71
CA GLY A 19 -4.52 5.16 -10.15
C GLY A 19 -3.19 4.51 -10.48
N ASP A 20 -3.22 3.40 -11.21
CA ASP A 20 -2.00 2.65 -11.50
C ASP A 20 -1.07 3.47 -12.39
N ILE A 21 0.11 3.76 -11.85
CA ILE A 21 1.21 4.42 -12.56
C ILE A 21 2.45 3.53 -12.64
N GLY A 22 2.41 2.35 -12.02
CA GLY A 22 3.46 1.36 -12.01
C GLY A 22 3.15 0.14 -12.89
N THR A 23 4.20 -0.58 -13.23
CA THR A 23 4.19 -1.90 -13.86
C THR A 23 5.12 -2.82 -13.08
N GLN A 24 5.22 -4.10 -13.43
CA GLN A 24 6.20 -4.98 -12.76
C GLN A 24 7.66 -4.55 -12.89
N ARG A 25 8.00 -3.73 -13.89
CA ARG A 25 9.38 -3.35 -14.23
C ARG A 25 9.68 -1.86 -14.08
N GLY A 26 8.82 -1.11 -13.39
CA GLY A 26 8.94 0.34 -13.23
C GLY A 26 7.67 1.08 -13.64
N MET A 27 7.75 2.40 -13.76
CA MET A 27 6.60 3.26 -14.04
C MET A 27 6.07 3.11 -15.48
N MET A 28 4.76 3.32 -15.67
CA MET A 28 4.11 3.36 -17.00
C MET A 28 4.55 4.57 -17.83
N LEU A 29 4.91 5.67 -17.17
CA LEU A 29 5.48 6.87 -17.78
C LEU A 29 6.84 7.14 -17.15
N ALA A 30 7.75 7.76 -17.92
CA ALA A 30 8.97 8.29 -17.35
C ALA A 30 8.66 9.21 -16.16
N PRO A 31 9.41 9.14 -15.04
CA PRO A 31 9.13 9.91 -13.83
C PRO A 31 8.97 11.42 -14.10
N GLU A 32 9.74 11.97 -15.04
CA GLU A 32 9.71 13.38 -15.43
C GLU A 32 8.38 13.74 -16.11
N LEU A 33 7.85 12.84 -16.95
CA LEU A 33 6.55 13.04 -17.59
C LEU A 33 5.42 12.92 -16.57
N TRP A 34 5.49 11.97 -15.65
CA TRP A 34 4.53 11.87 -14.56
C TRP A 34 4.54 13.14 -13.68
N ARG A 35 5.73 13.64 -13.31
CA ARG A 35 5.87 14.88 -12.52
C ARG A 35 5.29 16.10 -13.25
N LYS A 36 5.48 16.19 -14.56
CA LYS A 36 4.98 17.31 -15.36
C LYS A 36 3.47 17.26 -15.57
N HIS A 37 2.91 16.07 -15.82
CA HIS A 37 1.54 15.94 -16.32
C HIS A 37 0.54 15.35 -15.33
N ILE A 38 0.99 14.60 -14.32
CA ILE A 38 0.11 13.86 -13.39
C ILE A 38 0.27 14.36 -11.95
N LYS A 39 1.51 14.53 -11.46
CA LYS A 39 1.80 15.01 -10.08
C LYS A 39 0.96 16.24 -9.68
N PRO A 40 0.77 17.28 -10.52
CA PRO A 40 0.00 18.46 -10.11
C PRO A 40 -1.46 18.14 -9.73
N TYR A 41 -2.07 17.16 -10.40
CA TYR A 41 -3.45 16.75 -10.14
C TYR A 41 -3.54 15.81 -8.94
N SER A 42 -2.61 14.85 -8.83
CA SER A 42 -2.50 13.99 -7.64
C SER A 42 -2.24 14.80 -6.38
N MET A 43 -1.34 15.79 -6.45
CA MET A 43 -1.04 16.72 -5.36
C MET A 43 -2.26 17.50 -4.94
N LYS A 44 -3.02 18.06 -5.91
CA LYS A 44 -4.24 18.80 -5.60
C LYS A 44 -5.23 17.92 -4.84
N LEU A 45 -5.35 16.64 -5.18
CA LEU A 45 -6.22 15.72 -4.48
C LEU A 45 -5.70 15.40 -3.07
N ILE A 46 -4.48 14.83 -2.98
CA ILE A 46 -3.89 14.36 -1.72
C ILE A 46 -3.76 15.50 -0.72
N LYS A 47 -3.15 16.62 -1.14
CA LYS A 47 -2.95 17.77 -0.25
C LYS A 47 -4.27 18.36 0.25
N THR A 48 -5.31 18.41 -0.58
CA THR A 48 -6.63 18.92 -0.15
C THR A 48 -7.17 18.11 1.03
N PHE A 49 -7.13 16.78 0.96
CA PHE A 49 -7.65 15.96 2.06
C PHE A 49 -6.71 15.94 3.27
N LYS A 50 -5.40 16.01 3.04
CA LYS A 50 -4.42 16.17 4.11
C LYS A 50 -4.64 17.46 4.91
N ASP A 51 -4.83 18.59 4.22
CA ASP A 51 -5.07 19.90 4.84
C ASP A 51 -6.41 19.96 5.59
N LEU A 52 -7.38 19.13 5.20
CA LEU A 52 -8.65 18.95 5.92
C LEU A 52 -8.55 18.01 7.13
N GLY A 53 -7.38 17.44 7.39
CA GLY A 53 -7.12 16.58 8.55
C GLY A 53 -7.41 15.09 8.35
N TYR A 54 -7.68 14.64 7.13
CA TYR A 54 -7.87 13.22 6.84
C TYR A 54 -6.54 12.48 6.69
N ILE A 55 -6.54 11.19 7.01
CA ILE A 55 -5.45 10.28 6.65
C ILE A 55 -5.55 10.02 5.14
N THR A 56 -4.46 10.24 4.42
CA THR A 56 -4.44 10.06 2.96
C THR A 56 -3.89 8.70 2.57
N PHE A 57 -4.56 8.03 1.63
CA PHE A 57 -4.19 6.72 1.14
C PHE A 57 -4.10 6.77 -0.39
N TYR A 58 -3.05 6.18 -0.97
CA TYR A 58 -2.86 6.13 -2.41
C TYR A 58 -2.52 4.72 -2.89
N HIS A 59 -3.37 4.21 -3.79
CA HIS A 59 -3.17 2.94 -4.48
C HIS A 59 -2.50 3.11 -5.84
N SER A 60 -1.42 2.36 -6.09
CA SER A 60 -0.92 2.06 -7.44
C SER A 60 -0.22 0.71 -7.48
N CYS A 61 -0.71 -0.19 -8.31
CA CYS A 61 0.02 -1.42 -8.64
C CYS A 61 1.39 -1.12 -9.28
N GLY A 62 2.28 -2.12 -9.18
CA GLY A 62 3.59 -2.14 -9.78
C GLY A 62 4.65 -1.35 -9.01
N SER A 63 5.73 -1.03 -9.71
CA SER A 63 6.86 -0.29 -9.17
C SER A 63 6.70 1.20 -9.40
N ILE A 64 6.64 1.95 -8.30
CA ILE A 64 6.54 3.41 -8.29
C ILE A 64 7.66 4.07 -7.49
N VAL A 65 8.71 3.32 -7.14
CA VAL A 65 9.88 3.76 -6.35
C VAL A 65 10.41 5.12 -6.78
N PRO A 66 10.56 5.44 -8.09
CA PRO A 66 11.12 6.73 -8.52
C PRO A 66 10.33 7.96 -8.08
N VAL A 67 9.07 7.81 -7.65
CA VAL A 67 8.17 8.90 -7.28
C VAL A 67 7.56 8.76 -5.88
N ILE A 68 7.99 7.78 -5.07
CA ILE A 68 7.49 7.62 -3.69
C ILE A 68 7.76 8.89 -2.87
N GLN A 69 8.96 9.49 -2.98
CA GLN A 69 9.27 10.73 -2.28
C GLN A 69 8.38 11.90 -2.73
N ASP A 70 8.01 11.95 -4.02
CA ASP A 70 7.05 12.94 -4.52
C ASP A 70 5.68 12.77 -3.83
N PHE A 71 5.23 11.55 -3.56
CA PHE A 71 3.99 11.30 -2.81
C PHE A 71 4.06 11.75 -1.36
N ILE A 72 5.18 11.50 -0.69
CA ILE A 72 5.41 11.97 0.68
C ILE A 72 5.32 13.50 0.74
N GLU A 73 5.98 14.21 -0.20
CA GLU A 73 5.91 15.67 -0.30
C GLU A 73 4.50 16.20 -0.55
N MET A 74 3.66 15.42 -1.25
CA MET A 74 2.25 15.76 -1.48
C MET A 74 1.37 15.58 -0.23
N GLY A 75 1.90 14.96 0.82
CA GLY A 75 1.21 14.71 2.08
C GLY A 75 0.61 13.32 2.21
N LEU A 76 1.10 12.33 1.45
CA LEU A 76 0.63 10.95 1.53
C LEU A 76 0.97 10.32 2.90
N ASP A 77 0.00 9.64 3.52
CA ASP A 77 0.19 8.90 4.78
C ASP A 77 0.35 7.40 4.56
N ILE A 78 -0.48 6.81 3.69
CA ILE A 78 -0.52 5.36 3.46
C ILE A 78 -0.22 5.05 1.99
N LEU A 79 0.85 4.31 1.76
CA LEU A 79 1.22 3.79 0.44
C LEU A 79 0.66 2.38 0.26
N ASP A 80 -0.10 2.20 -0.81
CA ASP A 80 -0.70 0.93 -1.19
C ASP A 80 -0.48 0.60 -2.67
N PRO A 81 -0.32 -0.68 -3.00
CA PRO A 81 0.20 -1.73 -2.16
C PRO A 81 1.73 -1.66 -2.07
N ILE A 82 2.29 -2.27 -1.03
CA ILE A 82 3.58 -2.94 -1.20
C ILE A 82 3.31 -4.16 -2.08
N GLN A 83 3.70 -4.09 -3.36
CA GLN A 83 3.47 -5.17 -4.31
C GLN A 83 4.70 -6.09 -4.37
N PRO A 84 4.61 -7.32 -3.85
CA PRO A 84 5.66 -8.31 -4.02
C PRO A 84 5.92 -8.55 -5.50
N ARG A 85 7.19 -8.79 -5.84
CA ARG A 85 7.70 -9.03 -7.20
C ARG A 85 7.74 -7.83 -8.16
N ALA A 86 7.18 -6.67 -7.80
CA ALA A 86 7.45 -5.47 -8.59
C ALA A 86 8.90 -5.00 -8.34
N GLU A 87 9.59 -4.59 -9.40
CA GLU A 87 11.00 -4.21 -9.32
C GLU A 87 11.23 -3.06 -8.33
N GLY A 88 12.16 -3.21 -7.40
CA GLY A 88 12.47 -2.20 -6.39
C GLY A 88 11.44 -2.05 -5.26
N MET A 89 10.34 -2.81 -5.27
CA MET A 89 9.31 -2.79 -4.21
C MET A 89 9.63 -3.76 -3.05
N ASP A 90 10.91 -4.01 -2.78
CA ASP A 90 11.34 -4.86 -1.68
C ASP A 90 10.93 -4.25 -0.32
N PRO A 91 10.24 -4.99 0.56
CA PRO A 91 9.75 -4.45 1.84
C PRO A 91 10.84 -3.86 2.74
N ALA A 92 12.01 -4.49 2.82
CA ALA A 92 13.10 -4.03 3.70
C ALA A 92 13.73 -2.74 3.15
N PHE A 93 13.94 -2.69 1.84
CA PHE A 93 14.36 -1.46 1.15
C PHE A 93 13.35 -0.34 1.40
N LEU A 94 12.07 -0.55 1.12
CA LEU A 94 11.04 0.48 1.28
C LEU A 94 10.93 0.96 2.73
N LYS A 95 10.97 0.04 3.71
CA LYS A 95 11.00 0.41 5.13
C LYS A 95 12.20 1.27 5.48
N SER A 96 13.39 0.91 4.99
CA SER A 96 14.62 1.66 5.28
C SER A 96 14.62 3.07 4.68
N GLN A 97 14.00 3.25 3.50
CA GLN A 97 14.02 4.52 2.79
C GLN A 97 12.87 5.45 3.21
N PHE A 98 11.68 4.91 3.46
CA PHE A 98 10.45 5.70 3.59
C PHE A 98 9.66 5.40 4.86
N GLY A 99 10.09 4.44 5.68
CA GLY A 99 9.33 3.92 6.81
C GLY A 99 9.09 4.87 7.98
N ASP A 100 9.85 5.97 8.06
CA ASP A 100 9.66 7.02 9.06
C ASP A 100 8.62 8.06 8.61
N GLN A 101 8.23 8.05 7.33
CA GLN A 101 7.34 9.02 6.70
C GLN A 101 6.04 8.42 6.18
N LEU A 102 6.01 7.10 5.92
CA LEU A 102 4.86 6.39 5.38
C LEU A 102 4.45 5.23 6.28
N THR A 103 3.13 5.02 6.32
CA THR A 103 2.54 3.72 6.63
C THR A 103 2.44 2.89 5.35
N PHE A 104 2.83 1.63 5.42
CA PHE A 104 2.72 0.69 4.32
C PHE A 104 1.44 -0.14 4.45
N HIS A 105 0.78 -0.40 3.33
CA HIS A 105 -0.38 -1.30 3.24
C HIS A 105 -0.11 -2.38 2.17
N GLY A 106 -0.69 -3.58 2.35
CA GLY A 106 -0.50 -4.68 1.40
C GLY A 106 0.66 -5.60 1.78
N GLY A 107 1.45 -6.04 0.80
CA GLY A 107 2.63 -6.88 1.02
C GLY A 107 2.39 -8.39 0.90
N ILE A 108 1.15 -8.88 1.06
CA ILE A 108 0.88 -10.32 0.90
C ILE A 108 0.67 -10.65 -0.58
N ASP A 109 1.51 -11.56 -1.09
CA ASP A 109 1.57 -11.91 -2.49
C ASP A 109 0.32 -12.65 -2.99
N VAL A 110 -0.46 -11.97 -3.84
CA VAL A 110 -1.67 -12.50 -4.48
C VAL A 110 -1.38 -13.31 -5.76
N GLN A 111 -0.16 -13.25 -6.29
CA GLN A 111 0.18 -13.88 -7.58
C GLN A 111 0.65 -15.31 -7.44
N GLN A 112 1.33 -15.66 -6.33
CA GLN A 112 1.84 -17.02 -6.12
C GLN A 112 1.56 -17.55 -4.72
N LEU A 113 1.83 -16.76 -3.68
CA LEU A 113 1.74 -17.25 -2.30
C LEU A 113 0.31 -17.54 -1.86
N LEU A 114 -0.62 -16.59 -2.01
CA LEU A 114 -2.01 -16.81 -1.63
C LEU A 114 -2.69 -17.95 -2.43
N PRO A 115 -2.57 -18.02 -3.77
CA PRO A 115 -3.24 -19.08 -4.53
C PRO A 115 -2.57 -20.46 -4.44
N PHE A 116 -1.24 -20.54 -4.26
CA PHE A 116 -0.49 -21.80 -4.39
C PHE A 116 0.35 -22.20 -3.18
N GLY A 117 0.56 -21.30 -2.23
CA GLY A 117 1.28 -21.58 -0.99
C GLY A 117 0.45 -22.40 -0.01
N SER A 118 1.14 -22.99 0.96
CA SER A 118 0.50 -23.61 2.12
C SER A 118 0.12 -22.57 3.19
N PRO A 119 -0.87 -22.86 4.06
CA PRO A 119 -1.21 -22.02 5.21
C PRO A 119 0.00 -21.64 6.08
N ARG A 120 0.95 -22.56 6.23
CA ARG A 120 2.19 -22.33 6.97
C ARG A 120 3.08 -21.30 6.28
N GLU A 121 3.32 -21.43 4.98
CA GLU A 121 4.15 -20.48 4.21
C GLU A 121 3.55 -19.07 4.22
N ILE A 122 2.22 -18.98 4.19
CA ILE A 122 1.50 -17.70 4.32
C ILE A 122 1.72 -17.11 5.71
N ALA A 123 1.52 -17.89 6.76
CA ALA A 123 1.71 -17.42 8.13
C ALA A 123 3.16 -16.96 8.38
N ASP A 124 4.14 -17.73 7.90
CA ASP A 124 5.56 -17.39 8.02
C ASP A 124 5.87 -16.09 7.27
N LYS A 125 5.32 -15.90 6.05
CA LYS A 125 5.51 -14.65 5.29
C LYS A 125 4.83 -13.46 5.95
N VAL A 126 3.63 -13.61 6.50
CA VAL A 126 2.94 -12.54 7.25
C VAL A 126 3.80 -12.10 8.43
N LYS A 127 4.30 -13.04 9.23
CA LYS A 127 5.17 -12.76 10.39
C LYS A 127 6.47 -12.08 9.99
N GLU A 128 7.09 -12.52 8.90
CA GLU A 128 8.27 -11.87 8.31
C GLU A 128 7.97 -10.40 7.94
N LEU A 129 6.89 -10.14 7.20
CA LEU A 129 6.53 -8.79 6.78
C LEU A 129 6.16 -7.88 7.95
N ILE A 130 5.50 -8.41 8.99
CA ILE A 130 5.27 -7.68 10.24
C ILE A 130 6.61 -7.29 10.88
N GLY A 131 7.56 -8.22 10.96
CA GLY A 131 8.89 -7.94 11.51
C GLY A 131 9.70 -6.90 10.71
N VAL A 132 9.46 -6.81 9.40
CA VAL A 132 10.14 -5.86 8.51
C VAL A 132 9.39 -4.53 8.44
N LEU A 133 8.20 -4.51 7.83
CA LEU A 133 7.42 -3.30 7.57
C LEU A 133 6.84 -2.71 8.86
N GLY A 134 6.44 -3.56 9.81
CA GLY A 134 5.87 -3.16 11.10
C GLY A 134 6.89 -2.75 12.15
N LYS A 135 8.20 -2.84 11.86
CA LYS A 135 9.24 -2.35 12.78
C LYS A 135 9.01 -0.87 13.09
N ASN A 136 8.89 -0.53 14.37
CA ASN A 136 8.52 0.81 14.86
C ASN A 136 7.12 1.30 14.38
N GLY A 137 6.20 0.39 14.05
CA GLY A 137 4.87 0.71 13.54
C GLY A 137 4.83 1.01 12.04
N GLY A 138 3.70 1.52 11.55
CA GLY A 138 3.54 1.96 10.16
C GLY A 138 3.33 0.83 9.15
N TYR A 139 2.65 -0.25 9.51
CA TYR A 139 2.28 -1.31 8.59
C TYR A 139 0.86 -1.82 8.84
N ILE A 140 0.08 -1.94 7.76
CA ILE A 140 -1.25 -2.52 7.72
C ILE A 140 -1.18 -3.77 6.84
N VAL A 141 -1.23 -4.95 7.47
CA VAL A 141 -1.18 -6.23 6.76
C VAL A 141 -2.40 -6.37 5.86
N ALA A 142 -2.18 -6.52 4.55
CA ALA A 142 -3.24 -6.74 3.59
C ALA A 142 -2.71 -7.53 2.37
N PRO A 143 -3.58 -8.11 1.53
CA PRO A 143 -3.15 -8.61 0.24
C PRO A 143 -2.64 -7.45 -0.64
N ALA A 144 -1.64 -7.72 -1.48
CA ALA A 144 -1.05 -6.75 -2.38
C ALA A 144 -1.97 -6.31 -3.54
N HIS A 145 -3.16 -6.92 -3.63
CA HIS A 145 -4.29 -6.50 -4.44
C HIS A 145 -5.54 -7.21 -3.88
N ALA A 146 -6.71 -7.04 -4.48
CA ALA A 146 -7.88 -7.86 -4.16
C ALA A 146 -7.56 -9.37 -4.21
N ILE A 147 -8.04 -10.12 -3.21
CA ILE A 147 -7.97 -11.59 -3.17
C ILE A 147 -8.72 -12.14 -4.39
N GLN A 148 -8.08 -13.08 -5.10
CA GLN A 148 -8.62 -13.65 -6.32
C GLN A 148 -9.42 -14.94 -6.04
N PRO A 149 -10.37 -15.34 -6.92
CA PRO A 149 -11.22 -16.51 -6.70
C PRO A 149 -10.50 -17.85 -6.59
N ASP A 150 -9.26 -17.93 -7.06
CA ASP A 150 -8.37 -19.09 -7.00
C ASP A 150 -7.62 -19.20 -5.67
N THR A 151 -7.81 -18.25 -4.74
CA THR A 151 -7.22 -18.32 -3.40
C THR A 151 -8.02 -19.26 -2.50
N PRO A 152 -7.42 -20.34 -1.97
CA PRO A 152 -8.10 -21.23 -1.03
C PRO A 152 -8.54 -20.51 0.26
N PRO A 153 -9.75 -20.76 0.80
CA PRO A 153 -10.21 -20.11 2.03
C PRO A 153 -9.27 -20.29 3.24
N GLU A 154 -8.65 -21.46 3.38
CA GLU A 154 -7.67 -21.75 4.44
C GLU A 154 -6.43 -20.84 4.37
N ASN A 155 -6.05 -20.43 3.15
CA ASN A 155 -4.94 -19.51 2.93
C ASN A 155 -5.31 -18.07 3.33
N ILE A 156 -6.57 -17.67 3.10
CA ILE A 156 -7.12 -16.40 3.58
C ILE A 156 -7.15 -16.38 5.11
N LEU A 157 -7.66 -17.45 5.73
CA LEU A 157 -7.72 -17.56 7.20
C LEU A 157 -6.32 -17.54 7.81
N ALA A 158 -5.36 -18.29 7.26
CA ALA A 158 -3.99 -18.30 7.72
C ALA A 158 -3.34 -16.91 7.69
N MET A 159 -3.63 -16.11 6.65
CA MET A 159 -3.17 -14.73 6.57
C MET A 159 -3.73 -13.87 7.73
N TYR A 160 -5.05 -13.93 7.96
CA TYR A 160 -5.70 -13.15 9.02
C TYR A 160 -5.28 -13.60 10.42
N ASP A 161 -5.17 -14.90 10.66
CA ASP A 161 -4.80 -15.46 11.96
C ASP A 161 -3.35 -15.11 12.30
N ALA A 162 -2.42 -15.26 11.34
CA ALA A 162 -1.03 -14.84 11.52
C ALA A 162 -0.90 -13.33 11.77
N ALA A 163 -1.71 -12.51 11.09
CA ALA A 163 -1.72 -11.06 11.30
C ALA A 163 -2.20 -10.68 12.71
N LYS A 164 -3.23 -11.36 13.24
CA LYS A 164 -3.71 -11.15 14.62
C LYS A 164 -2.70 -11.59 15.67
N GLU A 165 -2.04 -12.72 15.45
CA GLU A 165 -1.01 -13.23 16.37
C GLU A 165 0.20 -12.29 16.46
N GLY A 166 0.63 -11.74 15.32
CA GLY A 166 1.82 -10.89 15.20
C GLY A 166 1.60 -9.42 15.60
N ALA A 167 0.37 -8.99 15.86
CA ALA A 167 0.02 -7.60 16.20
C ALA A 167 0.17 -7.26 17.71
N ASN A 168 0.87 -8.10 18.48
CA ASN A 168 1.09 -7.93 19.93
C ASN A 168 2.44 -7.29 20.25
#